data_AF-A0A2V6QCB1-F1
#
_entry.id   AF-A0A2V6QCB1-F1
#
_cell.length_a   1.000
_cell.length_b   1.000
_cell.length_c   1.000
_cell.angle_alpha   90.00
_cell.angle_beta   90.00
_cell.angle_gamma   90.00
#
_symmetry.space_group_name_H-M   'P 1'
#
loop_
_entity.id
_entity.type
_entity.pdbx_description
1 polymer ?
#
loop_
_entity_poly.entity_id
_entity_poly.type
_entity_poly.pdbx_seq_one_letter_code
_entity_poly.pdbx_strand_id
1 'polypeptide(L)'
;MFDAATLGGARALGRDDLGRIAAGATADLVLWKASSWGMTPLRDPVKNIVYNATAEDVDRVWVGGRLVVDRGRVLAADDAKILADLQAGGERMWPRMKQFDWAGRSADELSPPSYREWA
;
A
#
# COMPACT_ATOMS: atom_id res chain seq x y z
N MET A 1 15.98 -2.73 8.82
CA MET A 1 14.75 -2.75 7.99
C MET A 1 14.02 -1.42 8.06
N PHE A 2 13.64 -0.93 9.25
CA PHE A 2 12.97 0.37 9.42
C PHE A 2 13.71 1.54 8.73
N ASP A 3 15.01 1.73 9.02
CA ASP A 3 15.80 2.80 8.39
C ASP A 3 15.92 2.67 6.87
N ALA A 4 15.91 1.44 6.35
CA ALA A 4 15.97 1.23 4.90
C ALA A 4 14.68 1.73 4.23
N ALA A 5 13.53 1.55 4.87
CA ALA A 5 12.22 2.01 4.41
C ALA A 5 12.01 3.53 4.58
N THR A 6 12.84 4.22 5.37
CA THR A 6 12.74 5.67 5.60
C THR A 6 13.98 6.40 5.07
N LEU A 7 15.01 6.57 5.90
CA LEU A 7 16.25 7.28 5.57
C LEU A 7 16.99 6.66 4.38
N GLY A 8 16.93 5.35 4.22
CA GLY A 8 17.53 4.62 3.10
C GLY A 8 16.89 5.00 1.78
N GLY A 9 15.55 5.00 1.71
CA GLY A 9 14.81 5.48 0.55
C GLY A 9 15.08 6.95 0.24
N ALA A 10 15.10 7.82 1.26
CA ALA A 10 15.44 9.22 1.11
C ALA A 10 16.83 9.42 0.47
N ARG A 11 17.85 8.71 0.98
CA ARG A 11 19.21 8.72 0.41
C ARG A 11 19.26 8.19 -1.02
N ALA A 12 18.55 7.11 -1.31
CA ALA A 12 18.50 6.54 -2.66
C ALA A 12 17.89 7.51 -3.68
N LEU A 13 16.95 8.36 -3.25
CA LEU A 13 16.37 9.44 -4.06
C LEU A 13 17.20 10.72 -4.08
N GLY A 14 18.34 10.78 -3.38
CA GLY A 14 19.15 11.99 -3.26
C GLY A 14 18.44 13.14 -2.51
N ARG A 15 17.46 12.81 -1.66
CA ARG A 15 16.65 13.79 -0.92
C ARG A 15 17.08 13.79 0.54
N ASP A 16 17.67 14.89 0.96
CA ASP A 16 18.14 15.10 2.33
C ASP A 16 17.10 15.76 3.22
N ASP A 17 15.89 16.01 2.77
CA ASP A 17 14.78 16.59 3.55
C ASP A 17 13.70 15.55 3.91
N LEU A 18 13.86 14.29 3.51
CA LEU A 18 12.90 13.21 3.76
C LEU A 18 13.36 12.23 4.86
N GLY A 19 12.45 11.35 5.28
CA GLY A 19 12.75 10.15 6.06
C GLY A 19 13.11 10.38 7.53
N ARG A 20 12.98 11.60 8.05
CA ARG A 20 13.23 11.94 9.46
C ARG A 20 12.22 12.95 9.99
N ILE A 21 12.05 12.94 11.31
CA ILE A 21 11.29 13.96 12.04
C ILE A 21 12.31 14.95 12.62
N ALA A 22 12.55 16.04 11.90
CA ALA A 22 13.46 17.10 12.31
C ALA A 22 13.05 18.44 11.68
N ALA A 23 13.44 19.56 12.30
CA ALA A 23 13.22 20.87 11.70
C ALA A 23 13.88 20.96 10.30
N GLY A 24 13.17 21.57 9.35
CA GLY A 24 13.60 21.66 7.95
C GLY A 24 13.36 20.40 7.10
N ALA A 25 12.93 19.28 7.69
CA ALA A 25 12.47 18.12 6.93
C ALA A 25 11.02 18.30 6.46
N THR A 26 10.66 17.66 5.36
CA THR A 26 9.28 17.58 4.88
C THR A 26 8.42 16.82 5.89
N ALA A 27 7.21 17.31 6.14
CA ALA A 27 6.26 16.71 7.08
C ALA A 27 5.54 15.49 6.48
N ASP A 28 6.31 14.47 6.13
CA ASP A 28 5.85 13.14 5.71
C ASP A 28 5.82 12.23 6.95
N LEU A 29 4.63 12.02 7.51
CA LEU A 29 4.44 11.38 8.81
C LEU A 29 3.40 10.27 8.71
N VAL A 30 3.66 9.16 9.41
CA VAL A 30 2.69 8.07 9.60
C VAL A 30 2.47 7.87 11.10
N LEU A 31 1.21 7.94 11.53
CA LEU A 31 0.79 7.63 12.88
C LEU A 31 0.17 6.24 12.92
N TRP A 32 0.64 5.42 13.86
CA TRP A 32 0.20 4.05 14.06
C TRP A 32 -0.67 3.93 15.32
N LYS A 33 -1.68 3.07 15.27
CA LYS A 33 -2.44 2.63 16.45
C LYS A 33 -1.53 1.79 17.34
N ALA A 34 -1.48 2.11 18.62
CA ALA A 34 -0.62 1.41 19.59
C ALA A 34 -1.32 0.24 20.30
N SER A 35 -2.64 0.11 20.12
CA SER A 35 -3.51 -0.78 20.93
C SER A 35 -4.45 -1.64 20.08
N SER A 36 -4.09 -1.89 18.82
CA SER A 36 -4.80 -2.82 17.96
C SER A 36 -4.42 -4.28 18.27
N TRP A 37 -5.13 -5.22 17.65
CA TRP A 37 -4.80 -6.65 17.72
C TRP A 37 -3.39 -6.95 17.23
N GLY A 38 -2.94 -6.33 16.14
CA GLY A 38 -1.59 -6.53 15.59
C GLY A 38 -0.48 -5.86 16.41
N MET A 39 -0.82 -4.82 17.19
CA MET A 39 0.17 -4.00 17.88
C MET A 39 0.29 -4.30 19.38
N THR A 40 -0.54 -5.19 19.93
CA THR A 40 -0.58 -5.51 21.37
C THR A 40 -0.10 -6.95 21.64
N PRO A 41 0.87 -7.17 22.55
CA PRO A 41 1.52 -6.18 23.43
C PRO A 41 2.56 -5.30 22.71
N LEU A 42 2.63 -4.03 23.11
CA LEU A 42 3.56 -3.05 22.54
C LEU A 42 4.79 -2.86 23.42
N ARG A 43 5.78 -3.75 23.30
CA ARG A 43 7.06 -3.62 24.02
C ARG A 43 8.10 -2.81 23.24
N ASP A 44 8.19 -3.04 21.94
CA ASP A 44 9.13 -2.37 21.04
C ASP A 44 8.33 -1.90 19.81
N PRO A 45 7.96 -0.61 19.73
CA PRO A 45 7.12 -0.10 18.65
C PRO A 45 7.73 -0.29 17.26
N VAL A 46 9.06 -0.19 17.13
CA VAL A 46 9.72 -0.34 15.83
C VAL A 46 9.65 -1.79 15.37
N LYS A 47 9.89 -2.76 16.28
CA LYS A 47 9.71 -4.18 15.95
C LYS A 47 8.26 -4.50 15.64
N ASN A 48 7.29 -3.96 16.36
CA ASN A 48 5.88 -4.20 16.06
C ASN A 48 5.51 -3.64 14.68
N ILE A 49 5.95 -2.42 14.33
CA ILE A 49 5.75 -1.86 12.98
C ILE A 49 6.37 -2.75 11.89
N VAL A 50 7.57 -3.26 12.12
CA VAL A 50 8.31 -4.02 11.10
C VAL A 50 7.78 -5.46 10.93
N TYR A 51 7.37 -6.11 12.03
CA TYR A 51 7.10 -7.55 12.01
C TYR A 51 5.62 -7.93 12.18
N ASN A 52 4.80 -7.04 12.74
CA ASN A 52 3.42 -7.38 13.11
C ASN A 52 2.37 -6.45 12.49
N ALA A 53 2.71 -5.20 12.23
CA ALA A 53 1.74 -4.21 11.77
C ALA A 53 1.23 -4.50 10.35
N THR A 54 -0.03 -4.16 10.15
CA THR A 54 -0.76 -4.25 8.89
C THR A 54 -1.25 -2.87 8.48
N ALA A 55 -1.87 -2.76 7.30
CA ALA A 55 -2.48 -1.50 6.85
C ALA A 55 -3.57 -0.99 7.82
N GLU A 56 -4.26 -1.89 8.54
CA GLU A 56 -5.31 -1.51 9.50
C GLU A 56 -4.77 -0.76 10.74
N ASP A 57 -3.48 -0.93 11.03
CA ASP A 57 -2.80 -0.30 12.16
C ASP A 57 -2.42 1.15 11.88
N VAL A 58 -2.51 1.62 10.62
CA VAL A 58 -2.31 3.02 10.27
C VAL A 58 -3.52 3.84 10.71
N ASP A 59 -3.29 4.86 11.55
CA ASP A 59 -4.32 5.81 11.97
C ASP A 59 -4.37 7.02 11.05
N ARG A 60 -3.23 7.70 10.88
CA ARG A 60 -3.15 8.94 10.08
C ARG A 60 -1.88 8.98 9.26
N VAL A 61 -1.96 9.65 8.11
CA VAL A 61 -0.83 9.88 7.23
C VAL A 61 -0.84 11.33 6.77
N TRP A 62 0.32 11.97 6.83
CA TRP A 62 0.57 13.28 6.25
C TRP A 62 1.61 13.16 5.15
N VAL A 63 1.40 13.89 4.05
CA VAL A 63 2.36 14.04 2.95
C VAL A 63 2.55 15.52 2.70
N GLY A 64 3.77 16.03 2.88
CA GLY A 64 4.09 17.45 2.81
C GLY A 64 3.26 18.29 3.81
N GLY A 65 2.91 17.73 4.96
CA GLY A 65 2.06 18.37 5.97
C GLY A 65 0.56 18.33 5.67
N ARG A 66 0.13 17.82 4.51
CA ARG A 66 -1.29 17.61 4.20
C ARG A 66 -1.76 16.26 4.72
N LEU A 67 -2.82 16.26 5.53
CA LEU A 67 -3.46 15.03 5.99
C LEU A 67 -4.11 14.30 4.80
N VAL A 68 -3.67 13.08 4.52
CA VAL A 68 -4.16 12.25 3.41
C VAL A 68 -4.85 10.96 3.85
N VAL A 69 -4.66 10.55 5.11
CA VAL A 69 -5.42 9.47 5.76
C VAL A 69 -5.83 9.99 7.13
N ASP A 70 -7.12 9.88 7.48
CA ASP A 70 -7.65 10.22 8.81
C ASP A 70 -8.39 9.03 9.41
N ARG A 71 -7.95 8.57 10.58
CA ARG A 71 -8.51 7.42 11.32
C ARG A 71 -8.69 6.17 10.45
N GLY A 72 -7.67 5.86 9.66
CA GLY A 72 -7.63 4.72 8.73
C GLY A 72 -8.39 4.92 7.42
N ARG A 73 -9.08 6.06 7.23
CA ARG A 73 -9.78 6.38 5.98
C ARG A 73 -8.89 7.22 5.06
N VAL A 74 -8.72 6.77 3.81
CA VAL A 74 -8.02 7.54 2.78
C VAL A 74 -8.87 8.76 2.38
N LEU A 75 -8.26 9.95 2.44
CA LEU A 75 -8.88 11.23 2.06
C LEU A 75 -8.46 11.69 0.67
N ALA A 76 -7.32 11.20 0.18
CA ALA A 76 -6.70 11.65 -1.06
C ALA A 76 -7.25 10.94 -2.32
N ALA A 77 -8.24 10.05 -2.17
CA ALA A 77 -8.72 9.18 -3.23
C ALA A 77 -10.23 8.90 -3.08
N ASP A 78 -10.87 8.58 -4.21
CA ASP A 78 -12.21 8.01 -4.26
C ASP A 78 -12.09 6.50 -4.49
N ASP A 79 -12.17 5.73 -3.41
CA ASP A 79 -11.99 4.28 -3.43
C ASP A 79 -13.00 3.60 -4.36
N ALA A 80 -14.26 4.03 -4.35
CA ALA A 80 -15.30 3.43 -5.17
C ALA A 80 -15.01 3.62 -6.66
N LYS A 81 -14.60 4.83 -7.04
CA LYS A 81 -14.18 5.11 -8.42
C LYS A 81 -12.94 4.32 -8.82
N ILE A 82 -11.91 4.28 -7.97
CA ILE A 82 -10.66 3.57 -8.27
C ILE A 82 -10.92 2.08 -8.50
N LEU A 83 -11.73 1.45 -7.62
CA LEU A 83 -12.07 0.04 -7.74
C LEU A 83 -12.88 -0.25 -9.01
N ALA A 84 -13.84 0.63 -9.35
CA ALA A 84 -14.61 0.51 -10.60
C ALA A 84 -13.71 0.65 -11.85
N ASP A 85 -12.81 1.64 -11.86
CA ASP A 85 -11.88 1.86 -12.97
C ASP A 85 -10.90 0.69 -13.13
N LEU A 86 -10.43 0.11 -12.03
CA LEU A 86 -9.54 -1.05 -12.02
C LEU A 86 -10.23 -2.30 -12.57
N GLN A 87 -11.46 -2.57 -12.12
CA GLN A 87 -12.28 -3.69 -12.64
C GLN A 87 -12.52 -3.53 -14.14
N ALA A 88 -12.96 -2.35 -14.59
CA ALA A 88 -13.15 -2.06 -16.01
C ALA A 88 -11.84 -2.18 -16.80
N GLY A 89 -10.70 -1.84 -16.18
CA GLY A 89 -9.36 -2.05 -16.75
C GLY A 89 -9.06 -3.53 -16.96
N GLY A 90 -9.34 -4.37 -15.97
CA GLY A 90 -9.25 -5.83 -16.05
C GLY A 90 -10.10 -6.39 -17.19
N GLU A 91 -11.37 -6.01 -17.25
CA GLU A 91 -12.31 -6.45 -18.30
C GLU A 91 -11.87 -6.07 -19.71
N ARG A 92 -11.19 -4.93 -19.89
CA ARG A 92 -10.58 -4.55 -21.17
C ARG A 92 -9.32 -5.37 -21.49
N MET A 93 -8.58 -5.79 -20.47
CA MET A 93 -7.31 -6.48 -20.60
C MET A 93 -7.46 -7.99 -20.82
N TRP A 94 -8.34 -8.67 -20.06
CA TRP A 94 -8.43 -10.13 -20.07
C TRP A 94 -8.69 -10.74 -21.46
N PRO A 95 -9.61 -10.22 -22.29
CA PRO A 95 -9.84 -10.76 -23.64
C PRO A 95 -8.63 -10.59 -24.57
N ARG A 96 -7.75 -9.65 -24.24
CA ARG A 96 -6.54 -9.31 -25.00
C ARG A 96 -5.29 -10.01 -24.47
N MET A 97 -5.37 -10.70 -23.33
CA MET A 97 -4.21 -11.31 -22.64
C MET A 97 -3.36 -12.18 -23.59
N LYS A 98 -4.03 -12.93 -24.47
CA LYS A 98 -3.40 -13.80 -25.48
C LYS A 98 -2.44 -13.08 -26.42
N GLN A 99 -2.65 -11.79 -26.69
CA GLN A 99 -1.76 -11.01 -27.56
C GLN A 99 -0.44 -10.62 -26.86
N PHE A 100 -0.41 -10.68 -25.53
CA PHE A 100 0.74 -10.31 -24.70
C PHE A 100 1.42 -11.51 -24.03
N ASP A 101 0.78 -12.69 -24.02
CA ASP A 101 1.38 -13.93 -23.53
C ASP A 101 2.31 -14.53 -24.59
N TRP A 102 3.55 -14.85 -24.19
CA TRP A 102 4.57 -15.42 -25.08
C TRP A 102 4.17 -16.78 -25.67
N ALA A 103 3.28 -17.53 -25.01
CA ALA A 103 2.77 -18.82 -25.45
C ALA A 103 1.35 -18.74 -26.03
N GLY A 104 0.79 -17.54 -26.19
CA GLY A 104 -0.53 -17.33 -26.79
C GLY A 104 -1.69 -17.89 -25.96
N ARG A 105 -1.55 -17.96 -24.63
CA ARG A 105 -2.60 -18.42 -23.71
C ARG A 105 -3.60 -17.32 -23.36
N SER A 106 -4.86 -17.70 -23.15
CA SER A 106 -5.90 -16.80 -22.63
C SER A 106 -5.72 -16.50 -21.13
N ALA A 107 -6.52 -15.57 -20.60
CA ALA A 107 -6.56 -15.31 -19.16
C ALA A 107 -6.98 -16.56 -18.36
N ASP A 108 -7.95 -17.34 -18.86
CA ASP A 108 -8.46 -18.54 -18.19
C ASP A 108 -7.46 -19.71 -18.23
N GLU A 109 -6.62 -19.78 -19.26
CA GLU A 109 -5.54 -20.78 -19.33
C GLU A 109 -4.39 -20.43 -18.38
N LEU A 110 -4.10 -19.13 -18.19
CA LEU A 110 -3.06 -18.64 -17.30
C LEU A 110 -3.47 -18.69 -15.82
N SER A 111 -4.72 -18.33 -15.54
CA SER A 111 -5.28 -18.21 -14.20
C SER A 111 -6.72 -18.71 -14.21
N PRO A 112 -6.92 -20.03 -14.29
CA PRO A 112 -8.25 -20.61 -14.33
C PRO A 112 -9.04 -20.27 -13.05
N PRO A 113 -10.36 -20.08 -13.14
CA PRO A 113 -11.21 -19.96 -11.98
C PRO A 113 -11.02 -21.13 -11.00
N SER A 114 -10.99 -20.85 -9.69
CA SER A 114 -10.79 -21.87 -8.65
C SER A 114 -11.89 -22.94 -8.65
N TYR A 115 -13.09 -22.56 -9.07
CA TYR A 115 -14.21 -23.46 -9.31
C TYR A 115 -14.63 -23.33 -10.76
N ARG A 116 -15.05 -24.44 -11.35
CA ARG A 116 -15.70 -24.40 -12.65
C ARG A 116 -17.02 -23.64 -12.52
N GLU A 117 -17.41 -22.91 -13.56
CA GLU A 117 -18.76 -22.34 -13.64
C GLU A 117 -19.77 -23.46 -13.34
N TRP A 118 -20.75 -23.16 -12.49
CA TRP A 118 -21.66 -24.18 -11.93
C TRP A 118 -22.26 -25.01 -13.07
N ALA A 119 -21.98 -26.32 -13.05
CA ALA A 119 -22.55 -27.30 -13.96
C ALA A 119 -23.92 -27.76 -13.46
#